data_AF-A0A291GFN1-F1
#
_entry.id   AF-A0A291GFN1-F1
#
_cell.length_a   1.000
_cell.length_b   1.000
_cell.length_c   1.000
_cell.angle_alpha   90.00
_cell.angle_beta   90.00
_cell.angle_gamma   90.00
#
_symmetry.space_group_name_H-M   'P 1'
#
loop_
_entity.id
_entity.type
_entity.pdbx_description
1 polymer ?
#
loop_
_entity_poly.entity_id
_entity_poly.type
_entity_poly.pdbx_seq_one_letter_code
_entity_poly.pdbx_strand_id
1 'polypeptide(L)'
;MSVLPPLSFSGASVLIDGAFHAAPLSIAEGRITQGAFPEVDLSGYLILPGIVDLHGDAFERHIAPRPRAPFPIRTGLASAARDAAAHGVTTAWFAQCWSWEGGLRGPDYAEELLAEMQAFEAHAPIDIRLQIRCETHMIDSRERLLSAIRRFGVDYVVFNNHLPEAIEIAKKEPLEFAAWAKRGGRTPEQFIKVLREAKDRKPEVPRHLCALAKAFDTLGVLYGSHDDPDAETREEFRALGAHIAEFPISEKAAAAAKAMGDPVLMGAPNVARGGSQAGNISAQKLIERGLCDALVSDYHYPTLTTAAWTLVDKGVKDLARAWALISTNPARIMKLKDRGTLSPGKRADVVVINAETREIEVTISGGRIAYLSGRAGQRLASVGSELRLAAE
;
A
#
# COMPACT_ATOMS: atom_id res chain seq x y z
N MET A 1 -6.22 6.02 20.54
CA MET A 1 -6.09 4.65 21.08
C MET A 1 -4.85 4.58 21.97
N SER A 2 -4.95 3.97 23.15
CA SER A 2 -3.81 3.81 24.06
C SER A 2 -2.84 2.76 23.51
N VAL A 3 -1.55 2.96 23.76
CA VAL A 3 -0.55 1.90 23.55
C VAL A 3 -0.79 0.76 24.55
N LEU A 4 -0.40 -0.44 24.16
CA LEU A 4 -0.38 -1.61 25.03
C LEU A 4 0.50 -1.34 26.27
N PRO A 5 0.14 -1.88 27.43
CA PRO A 5 1.07 -1.93 28.55
C PRO A 5 2.31 -2.75 28.17
N PRO A 6 3.40 -2.68 28.95
CA PRO A 6 4.54 -3.56 28.74
C PRO A 6 4.13 -5.03 28.81
N LEU A 7 4.47 -5.81 27.78
CA LEU A 7 4.08 -7.22 27.62
C LEU A 7 5.22 -8.00 26.97
N SER A 8 5.30 -9.29 27.27
CA SER A 8 6.19 -10.22 26.57
C SER A 8 5.39 -11.36 25.94
N PHE A 9 5.60 -11.59 24.65
CA PHE A 9 4.99 -12.72 23.94
C PHE A 9 5.95 -13.91 23.98
N SER A 10 5.55 -15.02 24.60
CA SER A 10 6.35 -16.25 24.72
C SER A 10 5.73 -17.40 23.92
N GLY A 11 6.44 -18.52 23.74
CA GLY A 11 5.94 -19.74 23.09
C GLY A 11 5.78 -19.70 21.56
N ALA A 12 5.75 -18.53 20.93
CA ALA A 12 5.64 -18.37 19.48
C ALA A 12 6.98 -18.48 18.74
N SER A 13 6.90 -18.74 17.43
CA SER A 13 8.04 -18.61 16.51
C SER A 13 8.09 -17.20 15.91
N VAL A 14 9.14 -16.46 16.17
CA VAL A 14 9.26 -15.03 15.82
C VAL A 14 10.18 -14.85 14.61
N LEU A 15 9.72 -14.14 13.58
CA LEU A 15 10.53 -13.78 12.42
C LEU A 15 11.42 -12.57 12.74
N ILE A 16 12.70 -12.81 12.97
CA ILE A 16 13.73 -11.81 13.28
C ILE A 16 14.86 -11.95 12.25
N ASP A 17 15.27 -10.84 11.65
CA ASP A 17 16.40 -10.77 10.70
C ASP A 17 16.39 -11.86 9.59
N GLY A 18 15.19 -12.21 9.12
CA GLY A 18 14.99 -13.17 8.02
C GLY A 18 14.98 -14.64 8.44
N ALA A 19 14.99 -14.95 9.74
CA ALA A 19 14.88 -16.30 10.26
C ALA A 19 13.84 -16.41 11.38
N PHE A 20 13.31 -17.61 11.58
CA PHE A 20 12.37 -17.90 12.67
C PHE A 20 13.13 -18.35 13.92
N HIS A 21 12.82 -17.71 15.06
CA HIS A 21 13.44 -17.98 16.35
C HIS A 21 12.37 -18.34 17.38
N ALA A 22 12.66 -19.33 18.22
CA ALA A 22 11.89 -19.61 19.43
C ALA A 22 12.40 -18.70 20.57
N ALA A 23 12.06 -17.42 20.50
CA ALA A 23 12.49 -16.40 21.46
C ALA A 23 11.31 -15.47 21.80
N PRO A 24 11.25 -14.95 23.03
CA PRO A 24 10.20 -14.02 23.40
C PRO A 24 10.33 -12.69 22.66
N LEU A 25 9.20 -12.05 22.36
CA LEU A 25 9.14 -10.69 21.84
C LEU A 25 8.49 -9.78 22.88
N SER A 26 9.26 -8.82 23.40
CA SER A 26 8.77 -7.86 24.38
C SER A 26 8.42 -6.52 23.73
N ILE A 27 7.30 -5.93 24.16
CA ILE A 27 6.86 -4.60 23.74
C ILE A 27 6.66 -3.72 24.98
N ALA A 28 7.06 -2.45 24.89
CA ALA A 28 6.79 -1.43 25.89
C ALA A 28 6.75 -0.05 25.20
N GLU A 29 5.86 0.83 25.66
CA GLU A 29 5.78 2.22 25.16
C GLU A 29 5.68 2.35 23.64
N GLY A 30 4.96 1.43 22.99
CA GLY A 30 4.81 1.45 21.53
C GLY A 30 5.99 0.88 20.73
N ARG A 31 7.00 0.32 21.41
CA ARG A 31 8.24 -0.17 20.80
C ARG A 31 8.56 -1.60 21.17
N ILE A 32 9.32 -2.26 20.31
CA ILE A 32 9.97 -3.53 20.61
C ILE A 32 11.13 -3.26 21.55
N THR A 33 11.26 -4.02 22.61
CA THR A 33 12.28 -3.83 23.65
C THR A 33 12.80 -5.17 24.15
N GLN A 34 13.71 -5.12 25.11
CA GLN A 34 14.10 -6.27 25.92
C GLN A 34 13.67 -6.02 27.37
N GLY A 35 13.17 -7.05 28.04
CA GLY A 35 12.77 -6.97 29.44
C GLY A 35 11.87 -8.13 29.82
N ALA A 36 11.72 -8.34 31.13
CA ALA A 36 10.75 -9.27 31.67
C ALA A 36 9.47 -8.48 32.00
N PHE A 37 8.40 -8.77 31.26
CA PHE A 37 7.08 -8.18 31.45
C PHE A 37 6.03 -9.29 31.57
N PRO A 38 4.80 -8.99 32.00
CA PRO A 38 3.71 -9.97 32.00
C PRO A 38 3.65 -10.72 30.68
N GLU A 39 3.63 -12.05 30.78
CA GLU A 39 3.74 -12.93 29.62
C GLU A 39 2.38 -13.25 29.02
N VAL A 40 2.36 -13.34 27.69
CA VAL A 40 1.26 -13.90 26.92
C VAL A 40 1.80 -15.11 26.16
N ASP A 41 1.37 -16.30 26.56
CA ASP A 41 1.75 -17.53 25.87
C ASP A 41 1.08 -17.59 24.48
N LEU A 42 1.89 -17.48 23.44
CA LEU A 42 1.50 -17.62 22.05
C LEU A 42 2.05 -18.92 21.44
N SER A 43 2.14 -19.98 22.23
CA SER A 43 2.37 -21.34 21.73
C SER A 43 1.37 -21.71 20.63
N GLY A 44 1.89 -22.22 19.51
CA GLY A 44 1.13 -22.53 18.30
C GLY A 44 1.01 -21.37 17.29
N TYR A 45 1.67 -20.24 17.56
CA TYR A 45 1.61 -19.05 16.70
C TYR A 45 2.96 -18.68 16.09
N LEU A 46 2.89 -17.92 15.00
CA LEU A 46 3.99 -17.20 14.39
C LEU A 46 3.84 -15.71 14.71
N ILE A 47 4.94 -15.02 15.01
CA ILE A 47 4.98 -13.57 15.15
C ILE A 47 5.85 -12.99 14.03
N LEU A 48 5.26 -12.12 13.22
CA LEU A 48 5.92 -11.52 12.06
C LEU A 48 5.86 -9.99 12.12
N PRO A 49 6.79 -9.28 11.46
CA PRO A 49 6.70 -7.83 11.35
C PRO A 49 5.42 -7.42 10.62
N GLY A 50 4.81 -6.32 11.07
CA GLY A 50 3.60 -5.76 10.48
C GLY A 50 3.69 -5.57 8.97
N ILE A 51 2.59 -5.82 8.26
CA ILE A 51 2.54 -5.63 6.81
C ILE A 51 2.57 -4.14 6.50
N VAL A 52 3.34 -3.78 5.47
CA VAL A 52 3.50 -2.43 4.94
C VAL A 52 3.06 -2.45 3.49
N ASP A 53 1.89 -1.87 3.23
CA ASP A 53 1.24 -1.87 1.92
C ASP A 53 1.50 -0.53 1.21
N LEU A 54 2.19 -0.57 0.06
CA LEU A 54 2.61 0.65 -0.65
C LEU A 54 1.55 1.19 -1.61
N HIS A 55 0.50 0.40 -1.88
CA HIS A 55 -0.55 0.79 -2.81
C HIS A 55 -1.81 -0.03 -2.57
N GLY A 56 -2.90 0.66 -2.24
CA GLY A 56 -4.23 0.07 -2.13
C GLY A 56 -5.32 0.98 -2.69
N ASP A 57 -6.07 0.46 -3.66
CA ASP A 57 -7.28 1.07 -4.24
C ASP A 57 -8.55 0.52 -3.56
N ALA A 58 -8.39 -0.51 -2.71
CA ALA A 58 -9.50 -1.18 -2.03
C ALA A 58 -10.36 -0.24 -1.16
N PHE A 59 -9.78 0.83 -0.62
CA PHE A 59 -10.50 1.83 0.19
C PHE A 59 -11.62 2.53 -0.59
N GLU A 60 -11.50 2.67 -1.91
CA GLU A 60 -12.54 3.30 -2.74
C GLU A 60 -13.87 2.54 -2.62
N ARG A 61 -13.84 1.20 -2.51
CA ARG A 61 -15.04 0.38 -2.34
C ARG A 61 -15.70 0.56 -0.97
N HIS A 62 -14.93 0.97 0.03
CA HIS A 62 -15.46 1.29 1.36
C HIS A 62 -16.14 2.66 1.37
N ILE A 63 -15.66 3.63 0.57
CA ILE A 63 -16.30 4.95 0.44
C ILE A 63 -17.50 4.88 -0.51
N ALA A 64 -17.34 4.24 -1.67
CA ALA A 64 -18.33 4.17 -2.73
C ALA A 64 -18.59 2.72 -3.16
N PRO A 65 -19.16 1.86 -2.29
CA PRO A 65 -19.49 0.47 -2.64
C PRO A 65 -20.48 0.41 -3.81
N ARG A 66 -21.26 1.48 -4.01
CA ARG A 66 -22.00 1.75 -5.23
C ARG A 66 -21.62 3.16 -5.74
N PRO A 67 -21.22 3.31 -7.02
CA PRO A 67 -20.80 4.61 -7.56
C PRO A 67 -21.84 5.74 -7.44
N ARG A 68 -23.13 5.41 -7.35
CA ARG A 68 -24.24 6.39 -7.25
C ARG A 68 -24.68 6.70 -5.82
N ALA A 69 -24.09 6.05 -4.81
CA ALA A 69 -24.46 6.21 -3.42
C ALA A 69 -23.20 6.16 -2.53
N PRO A 70 -22.33 7.18 -2.61
CA PRO A 70 -21.16 7.26 -1.75
C PRO A 70 -21.58 7.49 -0.29
N PHE A 71 -20.79 6.96 0.63
CA PHE A 71 -20.83 7.29 2.05
C PHE A 71 -19.88 8.46 2.34
N PRO A 72 -20.00 9.11 3.50
CA PRO A 72 -18.99 10.07 3.96
C PRO A 72 -17.59 9.44 3.93
N ILE A 73 -16.62 10.17 3.37
CA ILE A 73 -15.22 9.72 3.21
C ILE A 73 -14.68 9.15 4.53
N ARG A 74 -14.92 9.87 5.63
CA ARG A 74 -14.51 9.46 6.98
C ARG A 74 -14.96 8.05 7.36
N THR A 75 -16.20 7.69 7.04
CA THR A 75 -16.77 6.36 7.34
C THR A 75 -16.09 5.29 6.48
N GLY A 76 -15.87 5.57 5.20
CA GLY A 76 -15.18 4.67 4.29
C GLY A 76 -13.71 4.45 4.69
N LEU A 77 -12.97 5.51 5.03
CA LEU A 77 -11.61 5.41 5.57
C LEU A 77 -11.55 4.56 6.84
N ALA A 78 -12.48 4.78 7.77
CA ALA A 78 -12.54 4.00 9.02
C ALA A 78 -12.86 2.51 8.78
N SER A 79 -13.69 2.19 7.78
CA SER A 79 -13.98 0.81 7.39
C SER A 79 -12.77 0.15 6.71
N ALA A 80 -12.16 0.85 5.74
CA ALA A 80 -10.96 0.39 5.04
C ALA A 80 -9.80 0.13 6.01
N ALA A 81 -9.60 1.01 6.98
CA ALA A 81 -8.56 0.86 8.00
C ALA A 81 -8.74 -0.42 8.84
N ARG A 82 -9.99 -0.75 9.23
CA ARG A 82 -10.29 -1.97 10.00
C ARG A 82 -10.11 -3.22 9.16
N ASP A 83 -10.55 -3.17 7.90
CA ASP A 83 -10.39 -4.26 6.95
C ASP A 83 -8.89 -4.56 6.70
N ALA A 84 -8.10 -3.53 6.45
CA ALA A 84 -6.65 -3.65 6.31
C ALA A 84 -6.00 -4.20 7.60
N ALA A 85 -6.39 -3.69 8.78
CA ALA A 85 -5.89 -4.16 10.07
C ALA A 85 -6.22 -5.65 10.33
N ALA A 86 -7.42 -6.09 9.97
CA ALA A 86 -7.83 -7.49 10.10
C ALA A 86 -6.97 -8.43 9.25
N HIS A 87 -6.35 -7.92 8.19
CA HIS A 87 -5.45 -8.65 7.30
C HIS A 87 -3.96 -8.34 7.56
N GLY A 88 -3.62 -7.82 8.75
CA GLY A 88 -2.24 -7.68 9.22
C GLY A 88 -1.52 -6.41 8.78
N VAL A 89 -2.19 -5.53 8.04
CA VAL A 89 -1.62 -4.26 7.60
C VAL A 89 -1.45 -3.35 8.81
N THR A 90 -0.24 -2.83 9.01
CA THR A 90 0.10 -1.90 10.09
C THR A 90 0.45 -0.51 9.57
N THR A 91 0.86 -0.44 8.30
CA THR A 91 1.15 0.78 7.55
C THR A 91 0.60 0.63 6.13
N ALA A 92 -0.14 1.61 5.61
CA ALA A 92 -0.73 1.57 4.28
C ALA A 92 -0.64 2.90 3.54
N TRP A 93 -0.40 2.87 2.24
CA TRP A 93 -0.65 3.97 1.32
C TRP A 93 -1.92 3.68 0.51
N PHE A 94 -2.95 4.49 0.71
CA PHE A 94 -4.14 4.45 -0.14
C PHE A 94 -3.90 5.32 -1.37
N ALA A 95 -4.11 4.75 -2.55
CA ALA A 95 -3.75 5.40 -3.80
C ALA A 95 -4.93 6.22 -4.35
N GLN A 96 -4.78 7.55 -4.34
CA GLN A 96 -5.78 8.48 -4.83
C GLN A 96 -5.31 9.12 -6.13
N CYS A 97 -6.17 9.11 -7.14
CA CYS A 97 -5.88 9.75 -8.41
C CYS A 97 -5.90 11.28 -8.33
N TRP A 98 -5.00 11.90 -9.09
CA TRP A 98 -5.01 13.30 -9.48
C TRP A 98 -5.05 13.34 -11.01
N SER A 99 -6.27 13.23 -11.55
CA SER A 99 -6.50 12.86 -12.95
C SER A 99 -7.43 13.84 -13.67
N TRP A 100 -7.19 13.99 -14.98
CA TRP A 100 -8.06 14.73 -15.89
C TRP A 100 -9.41 14.02 -16.07
N GLU A 101 -9.56 12.75 -15.64
CA GLU A 101 -10.82 11.99 -15.63
C GLU A 101 -11.93 12.65 -14.83
N GLY A 102 -11.61 13.43 -13.79
CA GLY A 102 -12.59 14.14 -12.96
C GLY A 102 -13.34 13.23 -11.99
N GLY A 103 -14.40 13.78 -11.37
CA GLY A 103 -15.17 13.08 -10.33
C GLY A 103 -14.27 12.63 -9.17
N LEU A 104 -14.45 11.38 -8.73
CA LEU A 104 -13.66 10.76 -7.64
C LEU A 104 -12.16 10.64 -7.95
N ARG A 105 -11.74 10.85 -9.20
CA ARG A 105 -10.33 10.78 -9.61
C ARG A 105 -9.72 12.17 -9.83
N GLY A 106 -10.51 13.23 -9.67
CA GLY A 106 -10.09 14.60 -9.92
C GLY A 106 -9.39 15.26 -8.72
N PRO A 107 -8.69 16.39 -8.95
CA PRO A 107 -8.03 17.17 -7.89
C PRO A 107 -8.93 17.59 -6.72
N ASP A 108 -10.19 17.96 -7.00
CA ASP A 108 -11.15 18.41 -5.98
C ASP A 108 -11.41 17.30 -4.94
N TYR A 109 -11.68 16.08 -5.41
CA TYR A 109 -11.90 14.93 -4.54
C TYR A 109 -10.61 14.50 -3.83
N ALA A 110 -9.47 14.57 -4.51
CA ALA A 110 -8.19 14.24 -3.90
C ALA A 110 -7.87 15.16 -2.70
N GLU A 111 -8.13 16.46 -2.82
CA GLU A 111 -7.95 17.42 -1.71
C GLU A 111 -8.97 17.19 -0.57
N GLU A 112 -10.21 16.83 -0.89
CA GLU A 112 -11.21 16.46 0.11
C GLU A 112 -10.77 15.21 0.90
N LEU A 113 -10.32 14.17 0.19
CA LEU A 113 -9.81 12.94 0.79
C LEU A 113 -8.56 13.20 1.66
N LEU A 114 -7.63 14.04 1.19
CA LEU A 114 -6.44 14.44 1.94
C LEU A 114 -6.80 15.15 3.25
N ALA A 115 -7.78 16.06 3.21
CA ALA A 115 -8.24 16.76 4.39
C ALA A 115 -8.92 15.81 5.40
N GLU A 116 -9.77 14.91 4.92
CA GLU A 116 -10.44 13.90 5.75
C GLU A 116 -9.46 12.90 6.36
N MET A 117 -8.43 12.49 5.61
CA MET A 117 -7.37 11.62 6.11
C MET A 117 -6.56 12.30 7.22
N GLN A 118 -6.14 13.55 7.02
CA GLN A 118 -5.43 14.32 8.06
C GLN A 118 -6.26 14.44 9.34
N ALA A 119 -7.58 14.66 9.22
CA ALA A 119 -8.48 14.69 10.37
C ALA A 119 -8.71 13.30 11.01
N PHE A 120 -8.50 12.21 10.27
CA PHE A 120 -8.70 10.84 10.72
C PHE A 120 -7.47 10.21 11.37
N GLU A 121 -6.27 10.67 11.02
CA GLU A 121 -4.98 10.09 11.42
C GLU A 121 -4.90 9.76 12.92
N ALA A 122 -5.29 10.68 13.80
CA ALA A 122 -5.25 10.48 15.25
C ALA A 122 -6.15 9.33 15.78
N HIS A 123 -7.12 8.92 14.98
CA HIS A 123 -8.09 7.87 15.29
C HIS A 123 -7.90 6.60 14.44
N ALA A 124 -6.99 6.61 13.47
CA ALA A 124 -6.73 5.46 12.62
C ALA A 124 -6.14 4.29 13.45
N PRO A 125 -6.64 3.05 13.29
CA PRO A 125 -6.08 1.88 13.97
C PRO A 125 -4.68 1.50 13.46
N ILE A 126 -4.30 1.99 12.28
CA ILE A 126 -3.03 1.72 11.61
C ILE A 126 -2.44 3.03 11.07
N ASP A 127 -1.16 3.04 10.68
CA ASP A 127 -0.55 4.21 10.01
C ASP A 127 -1.05 4.24 8.56
N ILE A 128 -1.90 5.21 8.21
CA ILE A 128 -2.46 5.35 6.86
C ILE A 128 -1.94 6.64 6.27
N ARG A 129 -1.45 6.54 5.04
CA ARG A 129 -0.96 7.65 4.23
C ARG A 129 -1.67 7.61 2.88
N LEU A 130 -1.56 8.71 2.14
CA LEU A 130 -2.10 8.80 0.78
C LEU A 130 -0.96 8.84 -0.23
N GLN A 131 -1.01 7.94 -1.20
CA GLN A 131 -0.23 8.04 -2.43
C GLN A 131 -1.05 8.83 -3.44
N ILE A 132 -0.43 9.77 -4.16
CA ILE A 132 -1.08 10.46 -5.28
C ILE A 132 -0.67 9.82 -6.60
N ARG A 133 -1.64 9.30 -7.35
CA ARG A 133 -1.47 8.85 -8.73
C ARG A 133 -1.73 10.00 -9.69
N CYS A 134 -0.66 10.65 -10.13
CA CYS A 134 -0.74 11.84 -10.95
C CYS A 134 -0.71 11.51 -12.44
N GLU A 135 -1.77 11.89 -13.16
CA GLU A 135 -1.75 11.85 -14.61
C GLU A 135 -0.71 12.82 -15.18
N THR A 136 0.18 12.34 -16.04
CA THR A 136 1.27 13.11 -16.64
C THR A 136 0.83 14.37 -17.39
N HIS A 137 -0.43 14.41 -17.85
CA HIS A 137 -1.00 15.52 -18.62
C HIS A 137 -1.70 16.59 -17.76
N MET A 138 -1.54 16.55 -16.42
CA MET A 138 -2.18 17.48 -15.48
C MET A 138 -1.49 18.85 -15.35
N ILE A 139 -1.11 19.42 -16.50
CA ILE A 139 -0.18 20.55 -16.60
C ILE A 139 -0.67 21.79 -15.83
N ASP A 140 -1.94 22.17 -16.00
CA ASP A 140 -2.50 23.39 -15.40
C ASP A 140 -2.68 23.28 -13.88
N SER A 141 -2.70 22.06 -13.35
CA SER A 141 -2.88 21.81 -11.92
C SER A 141 -1.57 21.63 -11.15
N ARG A 142 -0.40 21.84 -11.79
CA ARG A 142 0.91 21.62 -11.18
C ARG A 142 1.05 22.30 -9.83
N GLU A 143 0.81 23.61 -9.77
CA GLU A 143 1.00 24.39 -8.54
C GLU A 143 -0.03 23.98 -7.47
N ARG A 144 -1.23 23.60 -7.89
CA ARG A 144 -2.28 23.09 -7.00
C ARG A 144 -1.85 21.76 -6.37
N LEU A 145 -1.31 20.82 -7.16
CA LEU A 145 -0.77 19.55 -6.67
C LEU A 145 0.37 19.80 -5.67
N LEU A 146 1.32 20.66 -6.02
CA LEU A 146 2.44 20.99 -5.13
C LEU A 146 1.98 21.67 -3.84
N SER A 147 0.93 22.49 -3.89
CA SER A 147 0.31 23.08 -2.71
C SER A 147 -0.34 22.03 -1.82
N ALA A 148 -1.08 21.08 -2.40
CA ALA A 148 -1.71 19.97 -1.68
C ALA A 148 -0.66 19.08 -1.01
N ILE A 149 0.39 18.69 -1.75
CA ILE A 149 1.51 17.89 -1.22
C ILE A 149 2.12 18.55 0.02
N ARG A 150 2.44 19.85 -0.05
CA ARG A 150 3.02 20.59 1.08
C ARG A 150 2.07 20.69 2.26
N ARG A 151 0.79 20.98 1.99
CA ARG A 151 -0.23 21.20 3.03
C ARG A 151 -0.52 19.93 3.81
N PHE A 152 -0.60 18.79 3.12
CA PHE A 152 -1.04 17.51 3.70
C PHE A 152 0.10 16.54 3.97
N GLY A 153 1.34 16.86 3.62
CA GLY A 153 2.51 16.02 3.89
C GLY A 153 2.53 14.74 3.06
N VAL A 154 2.08 14.80 1.80
CA VAL A 154 2.15 13.64 0.88
C VAL A 154 3.61 13.32 0.61
N ASP A 155 3.99 12.06 0.82
CA ASP A 155 5.37 11.57 0.71
C ASP A 155 5.60 10.59 -0.45
N TYR A 156 4.53 10.20 -1.17
CA TYR A 156 4.59 9.26 -2.29
C TYR A 156 3.69 9.68 -3.46
N VAL A 157 4.29 9.86 -4.64
CA VAL A 157 3.57 10.20 -5.89
C VAL A 157 3.95 9.22 -7.00
N VAL A 158 2.99 8.72 -7.76
CA VAL A 158 3.27 7.86 -8.91
C VAL A 158 2.71 8.50 -10.17
N PHE A 159 3.56 8.65 -11.19
CA PHE A 159 3.13 9.14 -12.50
C PHE A 159 2.38 8.06 -13.26
N ASN A 160 1.28 8.46 -13.89
CA ASN A 160 0.46 7.60 -14.71
C ASN A 160 0.07 8.27 -16.03
N ASN A 161 -0.31 7.49 -17.02
CA ASN A 161 -0.77 7.99 -18.30
C ASN A 161 -1.83 7.08 -18.93
N HIS A 162 -3.09 7.25 -18.51
CA HIS A 162 -4.20 6.52 -19.13
C HIS A 162 -4.67 7.14 -20.45
N LEU A 163 -4.06 8.24 -20.92
CA LEU A 163 -4.52 8.95 -22.12
C LEU A 163 -4.53 8.06 -23.39
N PRO A 164 -3.48 7.25 -23.68
CA PRO A 164 -3.50 6.36 -24.84
C PRO A 164 -4.62 5.32 -24.77
N GLU A 165 -4.84 4.71 -23.60
CA GLU A 165 -5.90 3.73 -23.37
C GLU A 165 -7.28 4.36 -23.57
N ALA A 166 -7.53 5.52 -22.95
CA ALA A 166 -8.80 6.23 -23.09
C ALA A 166 -9.12 6.60 -24.55
N ILE A 167 -8.11 6.97 -25.34
CA ILE A 167 -8.26 7.23 -26.77
C ILE A 167 -8.60 5.95 -27.56
N GLU A 168 -7.99 4.81 -27.21
CA GLU A 168 -8.29 3.54 -27.87
C GLU A 168 -9.69 3.02 -27.53
N ILE A 169 -10.09 3.09 -26.25
CA ILE A 169 -11.45 2.73 -25.80
C ILE A 169 -12.50 3.64 -26.45
N ALA A 170 -12.24 4.95 -26.57
CA ALA A 170 -13.14 5.86 -27.27
C ALA A 170 -13.41 5.47 -28.72
N LYS A 171 -12.44 4.83 -29.39
CA LYS A 171 -12.58 4.37 -30.79
C LYS A 171 -13.24 3.01 -30.90
N LYS A 172 -12.86 2.07 -30.01
CA LYS A 172 -13.21 0.64 -30.15
C LYS A 172 -14.43 0.25 -29.35
N GLU A 173 -14.68 0.90 -28.22
CA GLU A 173 -15.63 0.45 -27.21
C GLU A 173 -16.50 1.61 -26.67
N PRO A 174 -17.42 2.17 -27.49
CA PRO A 174 -18.16 3.39 -27.13
C PRO A 174 -19.01 3.28 -25.85
N LEU A 175 -19.53 2.08 -25.54
CA LEU A 175 -20.30 1.84 -24.33
C LEU A 175 -19.42 1.90 -23.07
N GLU A 176 -18.22 1.33 -23.15
CA GLU A 176 -17.24 1.39 -22.06
C GLU A 176 -16.73 2.83 -21.90
N PHE A 177 -16.42 3.51 -23.00
CA PHE A 177 -16.04 4.91 -22.98
C PHE A 177 -17.10 5.80 -22.32
N ALA A 178 -18.39 5.58 -22.65
CA ALA A 178 -19.48 6.32 -22.05
C ALA A 178 -19.63 6.03 -20.54
N ALA A 179 -19.41 4.78 -20.12
CA ALA A 179 -19.38 4.43 -18.70
C ALA A 179 -18.21 5.13 -17.98
N TRP A 180 -17.04 5.20 -18.61
CA TRP A 180 -15.88 5.91 -18.08
C TRP A 180 -16.14 7.40 -17.93
N ALA A 181 -16.61 8.08 -18.98
CA ALA A 181 -16.98 9.49 -18.94
C ALA A 181 -17.96 9.79 -17.79
N LYS A 182 -18.96 8.92 -17.62
CA LYS A 182 -19.97 9.04 -16.57
C LYS A 182 -19.40 8.92 -15.16
N ARG A 183 -18.37 8.08 -14.92
CA ARG A 183 -17.67 8.01 -13.62
C ARG A 183 -17.00 9.34 -13.26
N GLY A 184 -16.50 10.06 -14.26
CA GLY A 184 -15.95 11.40 -14.13
C GLY A 184 -17.00 12.53 -14.07
N GLY A 185 -18.29 12.21 -14.11
CA GLY A 185 -19.38 13.18 -14.14
C GLY A 185 -19.55 13.90 -15.48
N ARG A 186 -19.10 13.31 -16.59
CA ARG A 186 -19.10 13.92 -17.93
C ARG A 186 -19.92 13.13 -18.94
N THR A 187 -20.39 13.80 -19.98
CA THR A 187 -20.89 13.14 -21.19
C THR A 187 -19.71 12.64 -22.05
N PRO A 188 -19.91 11.67 -22.94
CA PRO A 188 -18.87 11.23 -23.87
C PRO A 188 -18.27 12.38 -24.69
N GLU A 189 -19.09 13.34 -25.14
CA GLU A 189 -18.65 14.48 -25.96
C GLU A 189 -17.76 15.43 -25.16
N GLN A 190 -18.14 15.72 -23.91
CA GLN A 190 -17.31 16.50 -22.99
C GLN A 190 -15.98 15.80 -22.72
N PHE A 191 -16.02 14.47 -22.54
CA PHE A 191 -14.81 13.70 -22.26
C PHE A 191 -13.87 13.64 -23.46
N ILE A 192 -14.38 13.49 -24.68
CA ILE A 192 -13.60 13.60 -25.92
C ILE A 192 -12.87 14.94 -26.02
N LYS A 193 -13.52 16.04 -25.61
CA LYS A 193 -12.89 17.36 -25.59
C LYS A 193 -11.69 17.38 -24.63
N VAL A 194 -11.84 16.83 -23.42
CA VAL A 194 -10.75 16.70 -22.44
C VAL A 194 -9.60 15.86 -23.00
N LEU A 195 -9.88 14.71 -23.62
CA LEU A 195 -8.86 13.86 -24.23
C LEU A 195 -8.10 14.58 -25.35
N ARG A 196 -8.81 15.36 -26.19
CA ARG A 196 -8.21 16.13 -27.27
C ARG A 196 -7.28 17.21 -26.71
N GLU A 197 -7.75 17.99 -25.74
CA GLU A 197 -6.97 19.03 -25.10
C GLU A 197 -5.71 18.45 -24.43
N ALA A 198 -5.84 17.34 -23.69
CA ALA A 198 -4.69 16.67 -23.09
C ALA A 198 -3.70 16.18 -24.16
N LYS A 199 -4.19 15.56 -25.24
CA LYS A 199 -3.36 15.07 -26.34
C LYS A 199 -2.61 16.19 -27.05
N ASP A 200 -3.27 17.31 -27.33
CA ASP A 200 -2.69 18.45 -28.04
C ASP A 200 -1.55 19.10 -27.23
N ARG A 201 -1.56 18.92 -25.91
CA ARG A 201 -0.55 19.43 -24.98
C ARG A 201 0.60 18.46 -24.70
N LYS A 202 0.65 17.30 -25.35
CA LYS A 202 1.77 16.34 -25.24
C LYS A 202 3.17 17.00 -25.31
N PRO A 203 3.44 18.00 -26.18
CA PRO A 203 4.76 18.66 -26.22
C PRO A 203 5.17 19.38 -24.92
N GLU A 204 4.23 19.77 -24.07
CA GLU A 204 4.50 20.45 -22.79
C GLU A 204 4.84 19.47 -21.65
N VAL A 205 4.43 18.21 -21.77
CA VAL A 205 4.52 17.19 -20.70
C VAL A 205 5.95 17.00 -20.18
N PRO A 206 7.01 16.84 -21.02
CA PRO A 206 8.36 16.63 -20.50
C PRO A 206 8.84 17.76 -19.58
N ARG A 207 8.57 19.01 -19.96
CA ARG A 207 8.93 20.19 -19.15
C ARG A 207 8.10 20.26 -17.87
N HIS A 208 6.82 19.91 -17.95
CA HIS A 208 5.93 19.84 -16.78
C HIS A 208 6.41 18.80 -15.77
N LEU A 209 6.72 17.59 -16.22
CA LEU A 209 7.21 16.50 -15.37
C LEU A 209 8.56 16.84 -14.73
N CYS A 210 9.50 17.42 -15.48
CA CYS A 210 10.79 17.86 -14.93
C CYS A 210 10.61 18.91 -13.82
N ALA A 211 9.65 19.84 -13.98
CA ALA A 211 9.33 20.80 -12.94
C ALA A 211 8.73 20.15 -11.68
N LEU A 212 7.87 19.12 -11.85
CA LEU A 212 7.33 18.34 -10.74
C LEU A 212 8.43 17.55 -10.02
N ALA A 213 9.26 16.81 -10.75
CA ALA A 213 10.36 16.02 -10.20
C ALA A 213 11.31 16.86 -9.34
N LYS A 214 11.73 18.03 -9.86
CA LYS A 214 12.56 18.97 -9.09
C LYS A 214 11.87 19.44 -7.80
N ALA A 215 10.57 19.68 -7.85
CA ALA A 215 9.80 20.08 -6.67
C ALA A 215 9.67 18.92 -5.67
N PHE A 216 9.44 17.70 -6.15
CA PHE A 216 9.37 16.49 -5.33
C PHE A 216 10.69 16.22 -4.62
N ASP A 217 11.82 16.33 -5.32
CA ASP A 217 13.16 16.21 -4.73
C ASP A 217 13.38 17.21 -3.60
N THR A 218 12.96 18.47 -3.81
CA THR A 218 13.07 19.54 -2.80
C THR A 218 12.19 19.28 -1.59
N LEU A 219 11.02 18.65 -1.79
CA LEU A 219 10.07 18.32 -0.75
C LEU A 219 10.36 16.97 -0.06
N GLY A 220 11.32 16.19 -0.57
CA GLY A 220 11.63 14.85 -0.06
C GLY A 220 10.56 13.80 -0.40
N VAL A 221 9.74 14.05 -1.42
CA VAL A 221 8.71 13.13 -1.89
C VAL A 221 9.37 12.02 -2.70
N LEU A 222 9.04 10.77 -2.40
CA LEU A 222 9.40 9.64 -3.26
C LEU A 222 8.43 9.58 -4.43
N TYR A 223 8.92 9.26 -5.61
CA TYR A 223 8.05 9.12 -6.78
C TYR A 223 8.48 8.02 -7.74
N GLY A 224 7.50 7.53 -8.47
CA GLY A 224 7.62 6.41 -9.40
C GLY A 224 6.76 6.59 -10.65
N SER A 225 6.66 5.54 -11.44
CA SER A 225 5.71 5.43 -12.55
C SER A 225 4.88 4.16 -12.46
N HIS A 226 3.69 4.21 -13.06
CA HIS A 226 2.70 3.14 -13.08
C HIS A 226 2.55 2.57 -14.50
N ASP A 227 2.40 1.25 -14.62
CA ASP A 227 2.13 0.53 -15.87
C ASP A 227 3.17 0.75 -16.99
N ASP A 228 4.46 0.82 -16.65
CA ASP A 228 5.53 0.98 -17.65
C ASP A 228 5.42 -0.12 -18.75
N PRO A 229 5.16 0.25 -20.02
CA PRO A 229 4.91 -0.72 -21.09
C PRO A 229 6.18 -1.41 -21.58
N ASP A 230 7.30 -0.71 -21.54
CA ASP A 230 8.56 -1.15 -22.11
C ASP A 230 9.77 -0.56 -21.36
N ALA A 231 10.96 -1.01 -21.74
CA ALA A 231 12.21 -0.57 -21.13
C ALA A 231 12.50 0.92 -21.42
N GLU A 232 12.11 1.43 -22.59
CA GLU A 232 12.35 2.82 -22.99
C GLU A 232 11.58 3.79 -22.08
N THR A 233 10.29 3.53 -21.88
CA THR A 233 9.44 4.31 -20.95
C THR A 233 9.99 4.26 -19.52
N ARG A 234 10.46 3.08 -19.08
CA ARG A 234 11.08 2.90 -17.76
C ARG A 234 12.36 3.74 -17.61
N GLU A 235 13.20 3.76 -18.63
CA GLU A 235 14.43 4.57 -18.67
C GLU A 235 14.12 6.08 -18.65
N GLU A 236 13.09 6.53 -19.36
CA GLU A 236 12.64 7.93 -19.34
C GLU A 236 12.22 8.38 -17.93
N PHE A 237 11.37 7.59 -17.26
CA PHE A 237 10.93 7.90 -15.90
C PHE A 237 12.07 7.84 -14.89
N ARG A 238 13.01 6.91 -15.05
CA ARG A 238 14.20 6.92 -14.20
C ARG A 238 15.05 8.16 -14.44
N ALA A 239 15.26 8.57 -15.69
CA ALA A 239 16.04 9.77 -16.02
C ALA A 239 15.40 11.04 -15.44
N LEU A 240 14.07 11.04 -15.25
CA LEU A 240 13.33 12.07 -14.55
C LEU A 240 13.56 12.08 -13.02
N GLY A 241 14.02 10.96 -12.43
CA GLY A 241 14.19 10.75 -10.98
C GLY A 241 13.11 9.88 -10.33
N ALA A 242 12.18 9.33 -11.11
CA ALA A 242 11.11 8.49 -10.60
C ALA A 242 11.63 7.07 -10.34
N HIS A 243 12.20 6.82 -9.17
CA HIS A 243 12.96 5.60 -8.86
C HIS A 243 12.13 4.36 -8.52
N ILE A 244 10.80 4.41 -8.60
CA ILE A 244 9.92 3.27 -8.28
C ILE A 244 9.16 2.85 -9.54
N ALA A 245 9.16 1.55 -9.87
CA ALA A 245 8.39 0.99 -10.97
C ALA A 245 7.19 0.22 -10.42
N GLU A 246 6.00 0.78 -10.57
CA GLU A 246 4.76 0.20 -10.10
C GLU A 246 4.02 -0.50 -11.23
N PHE A 247 3.67 -1.77 -11.03
CA PHE A 247 2.92 -2.59 -11.98
C PHE A 247 3.46 -2.58 -13.43
N PRO A 248 4.78 -2.71 -13.69
CA PRO A 248 5.28 -2.79 -15.07
C PRO A 248 4.53 -3.89 -15.84
N ILE A 249 3.97 -3.54 -17.00
CA ILE A 249 3.08 -4.47 -17.73
C ILE A 249 3.86 -5.43 -18.63
N SER A 250 5.18 -5.21 -18.80
CA SER A 250 6.08 -6.11 -19.50
C SER A 250 7.29 -6.53 -18.67
N GLU A 251 7.78 -7.73 -18.96
CA GLU A 251 9.00 -8.26 -18.35
C GLU A 251 10.24 -7.40 -18.69
N LYS A 252 10.26 -6.78 -19.88
CA LYS A 252 11.36 -5.90 -20.31
C LYS A 252 11.42 -4.63 -19.45
N ALA A 253 10.26 -4.03 -19.15
CA ALA A 253 10.19 -2.88 -18.25
C ALA A 253 10.65 -3.25 -16.83
N ALA A 254 10.17 -4.38 -16.28
CA ALA A 254 10.61 -4.87 -14.98
C ALA A 254 12.12 -5.16 -14.94
N ALA A 255 12.66 -5.81 -15.98
CA ALA A 255 14.09 -6.09 -16.08
C ALA A 255 14.94 -4.81 -16.16
N ALA A 256 14.50 -3.80 -16.92
CA ALA A 256 15.15 -2.50 -16.99
C ALA A 256 15.17 -1.82 -15.60
N ALA A 257 14.03 -1.78 -14.90
CA ALA A 257 13.94 -1.25 -13.53
C ALA A 257 14.98 -1.92 -12.61
N LYS A 258 15.05 -3.25 -12.63
CA LYS A 258 16.00 -4.01 -11.81
C LYS A 258 17.46 -3.78 -12.19
N ALA A 259 17.79 -3.74 -13.48
CA ALA A 259 19.15 -3.44 -13.95
C ALA A 259 19.64 -2.07 -13.44
N MET A 260 18.69 -1.17 -13.23
CA MET A 260 18.91 0.19 -12.76
C MET A 260 18.82 0.32 -11.22
N GLY A 261 18.38 -0.72 -10.52
CA GLY A 261 18.22 -0.72 -9.06
C GLY A 261 16.95 -0.05 -8.56
N ASP A 262 15.99 0.24 -9.45
CA ASP A 262 14.66 0.72 -9.08
C ASP A 262 13.84 -0.46 -8.51
N PRO A 263 13.20 -0.33 -7.34
CA PRO A 263 12.26 -1.33 -6.84
C PRO A 263 11.07 -1.53 -7.78
N VAL A 264 10.67 -2.79 -7.95
CA VAL A 264 9.49 -3.20 -8.72
C VAL A 264 8.38 -3.66 -7.76
N LEU A 265 7.20 -3.07 -7.90
CA LEU A 265 6.02 -3.38 -7.12
C LEU A 265 4.99 -4.09 -8.00
N MET A 266 4.41 -5.18 -7.49
CA MET A 266 3.35 -5.91 -8.20
C MET A 266 2.15 -6.17 -7.30
N GLY A 267 0.96 -6.29 -7.89
CA GLY A 267 -0.25 -6.60 -7.13
C GLY A 267 -0.25 -8.02 -6.58
N ALA A 268 -0.44 -8.16 -5.27
CA ALA A 268 -0.66 -9.44 -4.61
C ALA A 268 -1.84 -10.25 -5.20
N PRO A 269 -2.95 -9.65 -5.69
CA PRO A 269 -4.03 -10.39 -6.34
C PRO A 269 -3.59 -11.18 -7.59
N ASN A 270 -2.51 -10.76 -8.27
CA ASN A 270 -1.95 -11.49 -9.41
C ASN A 270 -1.35 -12.83 -8.98
N VAL A 271 -0.66 -12.84 -7.83
CA VAL A 271 -0.06 -14.07 -7.27
C VAL A 271 -1.15 -14.96 -6.70
N ALA A 272 -2.07 -14.41 -5.91
CA ALA A 272 -3.15 -15.15 -5.24
C ALA A 272 -4.07 -15.88 -6.22
N ARG A 273 -4.36 -15.28 -7.40
CA ARG A 273 -5.19 -15.91 -8.44
C ARG A 273 -4.39 -16.79 -9.43
N GLY A 274 -3.07 -16.73 -9.40
CA GLY A 274 -2.21 -17.41 -10.38
C GLY A 274 -2.15 -16.75 -11.76
N GLY A 275 -2.53 -15.46 -11.89
CA GLY A 275 -2.51 -14.73 -13.16
C GLY A 275 -2.98 -13.28 -13.07
N SER A 276 -2.69 -12.48 -14.11
CA SER A 276 -3.15 -11.09 -14.24
C SER A 276 -4.59 -10.99 -14.71
N GLN A 277 -5.34 -10.01 -14.19
CA GLN A 277 -6.71 -9.75 -14.65
C GLN A 277 -6.74 -9.23 -16.09
N ALA A 278 -5.75 -8.39 -16.44
CA ALA A 278 -5.66 -7.71 -17.72
C ALA A 278 -4.87 -8.51 -18.77
N GLY A 279 -4.40 -9.72 -18.45
CA GLY A 279 -3.53 -10.51 -19.33
C GLY A 279 -2.08 -10.00 -19.43
N ASN A 280 -1.71 -9.01 -18.61
CA ASN A 280 -0.35 -8.48 -18.49
C ASN A 280 0.61 -9.49 -17.83
N ILE A 281 1.89 -9.15 -17.77
CA ILE A 281 2.93 -10.01 -17.18
C ILE A 281 2.56 -10.54 -15.78
N SER A 282 2.79 -11.83 -15.55
CA SER A 282 2.49 -12.46 -14.27
C SER A 282 3.45 -11.98 -13.17
N ALA A 283 2.88 -11.48 -12.06
CA ALA A 283 3.65 -11.14 -10.87
C ALA A 283 4.46 -12.32 -10.33
N GLN A 284 3.90 -13.53 -10.36
CA GLN A 284 4.62 -14.74 -9.92
C GLN A 284 5.87 -14.98 -10.77
N LYS A 285 5.76 -14.84 -12.10
CA LYS A 285 6.90 -15.02 -13.02
C LYS A 285 7.99 -13.99 -12.78
N LEU A 286 7.63 -12.74 -12.48
CA LEU A 286 8.61 -11.72 -12.09
C LEU A 286 9.31 -12.08 -10.77
N ILE A 287 8.56 -12.55 -9.78
CA ILE A 287 9.11 -12.98 -8.48
C ILE A 287 10.10 -14.14 -8.64
N GLU A 288 9.76 -15.16 -9.42
CA GLU A 288 10.61 -16.32 -9.72
C GLU A 288 11.94 -15.92 -10.37
N ARG A 289 11.92 -14.81 -11.12
CA ARG A 289 13.10 -14.27 -11.82
C ARG A 289 13.85 -13.20 -11.04
N GLY A 290 13.45 -12.93 -9.79
CA GLY A 290 14.06 -11.87 -8.97
C GLY A 290 13.76 -10.45 -9.49
N LEU A 291 12.69 -10.28 -10.24
CA LEU A 291 12.26 -9.02 -10.86
C LEU A 291 11.17 -8.28 -10.09
N CYS A 292 10.89 -8.67 -8.85
CA CYS A 292 9.88 -8.04 -8.00
C CYS A 292 10.42 -7.89 -6.57
N ASP A 293 10.27 -6.71 -6.00
CA ASP A 293 10.78 -6.35 -4.67
C ASP A 293 9.68 -6.28 -3.62
N ALA A 294 8.46 -5.92 -4.02
CA ALA A 294 7.35 -5.76 -3.11
C ALA A 294 6.01 -6.19 -3.73
N LEU A 295 5.11 -6.66 -2.87
CA LEU A 295 3.73 -6.96 -3.21
C LEU A 295 2.80 -5.96 -2.50
N VAL A 296 1.79 -5.48 -3.23
CA VAL A 296 0.82 -4.49 -2.74
C VAL A 296 -0.60 -5.04 -2.82
N SER A 297 -1.52 -4.55 -1.99
CA SER A 297 -2.89 -5.09 -1.91
C SER A 297 -3.70 -4.81 -3.18
N ASP A 298 -3.36 -3.72 -3.88
CA ASP A 298 -4.09 -3.27 -5.05
C ASP A 298 -5.58 -3.11 -4.67
N TYR A 299 -6.47 -3.87 -5.28
CA TYR A 299 -7.90 -3.76 -5.02
C TYR A 299 -8.41 -4.66 -3.87
N HIS A 300 -7.54 -5.42 -3.16
CA HIS A 300 -8.00 -6.40 -2.15
C HIS A 300 -6.96 -6.76 -1.06
N TYR A 301 -7.09 -6.21 0.15
CA TYR A 301 -6.18 -6.43 1.31
C TYR A 301 -5.84 -7.89 1.67
N PRO A 302 -6.78 -8.85 1.71
CA PRO A 302 -6.49 -10.23 2.09
C PRO A 302 -5.47 -10.90 1.17
N THR A 303 -5.33 -10.42 -0.06
CA THR A 303 -4.44 -11.02 -1.04
C THR A 303 -2.97 -10.88 -0.67
N LEU A 304 -2.57 -9.93 0.19
CA LEU A 304 -1.19 -9.79 0.65
C LEU A 304 -0.69 -11.06 1.35
N THR A 305 -1.45 -11.54 2.34
CA THR A 305 -1.12 -12.74 3.11
C THR A 305 -1.35 -14.00 2.27
N THR A 306 -2.44 -14.04 1.49
CA THR A 306 -2.69 -15.14 0.55
C THR A 306 -1.55 -15.30 -0.46
N ALA A 307 -1.00 -14.21 -0.98
CA ALA A 307 0.12 -14.24 -1.92
C ALA A 307 1.40 -14.77 -1.26
N ALA A 308 1.72 -14.31 -0.03
CA ALA A 308 2.87 -14.83 0.71
C ALA A 308 2.77 -16.35 0.91
N TRP A 309 1.63 -16.86 1.38
CA TRP A 309 1.41 -18.29 1.53
C TRP A 309 1.40 -19.05 0.20
N THR A 310 0.83 -18.48 -0.85
CA THR A 310 0.84 -19.07 -2.19
C THR A 310 2.28 -19.27 -2.70
N LEU A 311 3.18 -18.33 -2.44
CA LEU A 311 4.60 -18.47 -2.80
C LEU A 311 5.29 -19.57 -1.99
N VAL A 312 4.92 -19.73 -0.72
CA VAL A 312 5.43 -20.80 0.16
C VAL A 312 4.95 -22.16 -0.29
N ASP A 313 3.64 -22.32 -0.50
CA ASP A 313 3.02 -23.60 -0.87
C ASP A 313 3.50 -24.09 -2.25
N LYS A 314 3.80 -23.15 -3.16
CA LYS A 314 4.37 -23.45 -4.48
C LYS A 314 5.89 -23.66 -4.45
N GLY A 315 6.55 -23.49 -3.30
CA GLY A 315 8.01 -23.63 -3.18
C GLY A 315 8.82 -22.54 -3.87
N VAL A 316 8.21 -21.40 -4.21
CA VAL A 316 8.89 -20.26 -4.87
C VAL A 316 9.78 -19.50 -3.88
N LYS A 317 9.33 -19.36 -2.63
CA LYS A 317 10.08 -18.74 -1.52
C LYS A 317 9.74 -19.44 -0.21
N ASP A 318 10.69 -19.46 0.73
CA ASP A 318 10.34 -19.70 2.13
C ASP A 318 9.50 -18.55 2.71
N LEU A 319 8.87 -18.78 3.87
CA LEU A 319 7.96 -17.81 4.47
C LEU A 319 8.66 -16.49 4.81
N ALA A 320 9.91 -16.53 5.28
CA ALA A 320 10.65 -15.32 5.62
C ALA A 320 10.85 -14.42 4.39
N ARG A 321 11.27 -15.00 3.27
CA ARG A 321 11.48 -14.28 1.99
C ARG A 321 10.17 -13.87 1.32
N ALA A 322 9.11 -14.67 1.45
CA ALA A 322 7.78 -14.30 0.97
C ALA A 322 7.21 -13.11 1.77
N TRP A 323 7.33 -13.15 3.11
CA TRP A 323 6.86 -12.09 4.00
C TRP A 323 7.65 -10.79 3.82
N ALA A 324 8.95 -10.87 3.51
CA ALA A 324 9.76 -9.71 3.20
C ALA A 324 9.19 -8.86 2.04
N LEU A 325 8.49 -9.47 1.07
CA LEU A 325 7.84 -8.75 -0.03
C LEU A 325 6.68 -7.85 0.42
N ILE A 326 6.05 -8.13 1.56
CA ILE A 326 4.88 -7.39 2.06
C ILE A 326 5.17 -6.62 3.36
N SER A 327 6.41 -6.63 3.84
CA SER A 327 6.78 -5.96 5.09
C SER A 327 8.15 -5.29 4.99
N THR A 328 9.24 -6.06 5.10
CA THR A 328 10.60 -5.52 5.17
C THR A 328 11.00 -4.72 3.93
N ASN A 329 10.74 -5.25 2.73
CA ASN A 329 11.09 -4.59 1.48
C ASN A 329 10.28 -3.30 1.26
N PRO A 330 8.93 -3.32 1.39
CA PRO A 330 8.14 -2.09 1.39
C PRO A 330 8.64 -1.00 2.36
N ALA A 331 8.93 -1.37 3.62
CA ALA A 331 9.46 -0.42 4.60
C ALA A 331 10.79 0.19 4.14
N ARG A 332 11.69 -0.62 3.56
CA ARG A 332 12.97 -0.16 3.02
C ARG A 332 12.80 0.75 1.80
N ILE A 333 11.89 0.41 0.88
CA ILE A 333 11.58 1.22 -0.31
C ILE A 333 11.15 2.62 0.12
N MET A 334 10.26 2.70 1.11
CA MET A 334 9.77 3.97 1.67
C MET A 334 10.70 4.56 2.74
N LYS A 335 11.91 4.03 2.91
CA LYS A 335 12.94 4.51 3.86
C LYS A 335 12.46 4.57 5.32
N LEU A 336 11.48 3.75 5.70
CA LEU A 336 10.96 3.62 7.06
C LEU A 336 11.92 2.78 7.91
N LYS A 337 12.80 3.45 8.65
CA LYS A 337 13.82 2.79 9.48
C LYS A 337 13.27 2.19 10.78
N ASP A 338 12.09 2.65 11.20
CA ASP A 338 11.47 2.31 12.49
C ASP A 338 10.61 1.05 12.46
N ARG A 339 10.35 0.43 11.29
CA ARG A 339 9.47 -0.74 11.15
C ARG A 339 9.97 -1.75 10.11
N GLY A 340 9.13 -2.73 9.78
CA GLY A 340 9.42 -3.78 8.79
C GLY A 340 10.35 -4.90 9.27
N THR A 341 10.86 -4.83 10.50
CA THR A 341 11.53 -5.95 11.20
C THR A 341 11.20 -5.89 12.69
N LEU A 342 11.38 -7.01 13.39
CA LEU A 342 11.14 -7.12 14.83
C LEU A 342 12.44 -7.01 15.64
N SER A 343 13.03 -5.80 15.67
CA SER A 343 14.30 -5.55 16.35
C SER A 343 14.13 -4.52 17.49
N PRO A 344 14.92 -4.60 18.59
CA PRO A 344 14.81 -3.63 19.69
C PRO A 344 14.89 -2.17 19.24
N GLY A 345 14.08 -1.31 19.86
CA GLY A 345 13.96 0.12 19.55
C GLY A 345 13.00 0.45 18.40
N LYS A 346 12.66 -0.53 17.55
CA LYS A 346 11.68 -0.34 16.46
C LYS A 346 10.26 -0.17 16.98
N ARG A 347 9.42 0.46 16.16
CA ARG A 347 7.97 0.58 16.34
C ARG A 347 7.38 -0.83 16.47
N ALA A 348 6.50 -1.04 17.46
CA ALA A 348 5.82 -2.31 17.68
C ALA A 348 4.71 -2.53 16.63
N ASP A 349 5.13 -2.84 15.42
CA ASP A 349 4.29 -3.26 14.30
C ASP A 349 4.38 -4.78 14.17
N VAL A 350 3.35 -5.48 14.65
CA VAL A 350 3.39 -6.92 14.89
C VAL A 350 2.12 -7.57 14.35
N VAL A 351 2.28 -8.72 13.70
CA VAL A 351 1.19 -9.60 13.28
C VAL A 351 1.39 -10.96 13.94
N VAL A 352 0.32 -11.49 14.54
CA VAL A 352 0.30 -12.84 15.12
C VAL A 352 -0.58 -13.73 14.26
N ILE A 353 0.00 -14.82 13.76
CA ILE A 353 -0.64 -15.75 12.83
C ILE A 353 -0.73 -17.11 13.49
N ASN A 354 -1.90 -17.73 13.45
CA ASN A 354 -2.07 -19.11 13.86
C ASN A 354 -1.27 -20.02 12.92
N ALA A 355 -0.32 -20.81 13.44
CA ALA A 355 0.59 -21.59 12.60
C ALA A 355 -0.13 -22.71 11.81
N GLU A 356 -1.26 -23.20 12.32
CA GLU A 356 -2.06 -24.26 11.68
C GLU A 356 -3.05 -23.69 10.67
N THR A 357 -3.88 -22.73 11.09
CA THR A 357 -4.94 -22.18 10.22
C THR A 357 -4.43 -21.10 9.27
N ARG A 358 -3.25 -20.52 9.54
CA ARG A 358 -2.66 -19.37 8.84
C ARG A 358 -3.48 -18.08 8.93
N GLU A 359 -4.46 -18.03 9.82
CA GLU A 359 -5.28 -16.85 10.07
C GLU A 359 -4.52 -15.84 10.93
N ILE A 360 -4.72 -14.55 10.60
CA ILE A 360 -4.26 -13.46 11.45
C ILE A 360 -5.24 -13.32 12.60
N GLU A 361 -4.73 -13.43 13.83
CA GLU A 361 -5.53 -13.31 15.04
C GLU A 361 -5.23 -12.02 15.82
N VAL A 362 -4.05 -11.41 15.61
CA VAL A 362 -3.69 -10.13 16.24
C VAL A 362 -2.91 -9.25 15.27
N THR A 363 -3.29 -7.98 15.20
CA THR A 363 -2.51 -6.92 14.53
C THR A 363 -2.26 -5.79 15.50
N ILE A 364 -1.00 -5.44 15.70
CA ILE A 364 -0.54 -4.33 16.53
C ILE A 364 0.13 -3.32 15.61
N SER A 365 -0.30 -2.05 15.65
CA SER A 365 0.31 -0.94 14.92
C SER A 365 0.81 0.11 15.89
N GLY A 366 2.12 0.33 15.95
CA GLY A 366 2.76 1.26 16.88
C GLY A 366 2.48 0.93 18.34
N GLY A 367 2.42 -0.37 18.66
CA GLY A 367 2.06 -0.89 19.98
C GLY A 367 0.60 -0.68 20.36
N ARG A 368 -0.27 -0.27 19.44
CA ARG A 368 -1.72 -0.20 19.66
C ARG A 368 -2.38 -1.40 19.02
N ILE A 369 -3.37 -1.96 19.69
CA ILE A 369 -4.18 -3.04 19.12
C ILE A 369 -5.03 -2.47 17.98
N ALA A 370 -4.78 -2.94 16.76
CA ALA A 370 -5.56 -2.60 15.57
C ALA A 370 -6.62 -3.67 15.27
N TYR A 371 -6.35 -4.93 15.60
CA TYR A 371 -7.26 -6.06 15.42
C TYR A 371 -6.98 -7.18 16.44
N LEU A 372 -8.05 -7.84 16.91
CA LEU A 372 -8.01 -9.05 17.72
C LEU A 372 -9.12 -10.02 17.31
N SER A 373 -8.78 -11.29 17.23
CA SER A 373 -9.71 -12.40 17.05
C SER A 373 -9.10 -13.69 17.58
N GLY A 374 -9.86 -14.79 17.50
CA GLY A 374 -9.37 -16.13 17.81
C GLY A 374 -8.89 -16.33 19.25
N ARG A 375 -8.05 -17.35 19.45
CA ARG A 375 -7.51 -17.71 20.77
C ARG A 375 -6.37 -16.78 21.18
N ALA A 376 -5.55 -16.27 20.25
CA ALA A 376 -4.51 -15.30 20.58
C ALA A 376 -5.12 -14.00 21.12
N GLY A 377 -6.23 -13.53 20.53
CA GLY A 377 -6.97 -12.39 21.04
C GLY A 377 -7.51 -12.61 22.46
N GLN A 378 -8.04 -13.81 22.75
CA GLN A 378 -8.50 -14.18 24.10
C GLN A 378 -7.35 -14.18 25.11
N ARG A 379 -6.20 -14.77 24.77
CA ARG A 379 -5.00 -14.81 25.63
C ARG A 379 -4.45 -13.40 25.90
N LEU A 380 -4.47 -12.51 24.90
CA LEU A 380 -4.05 -11.13 25.10
C LEU A 380 -5.02 -10.33 25.98
N ALA A 381 -6.33 -10.58 25.83
CA ALA A 381 -7.35 -9.91 26.64
C ALA A 381 -7.33 -10.31 28.11
N SER A 382 -6.96 -11.56 28.45
CA SER A 382 -6.92 -12.06 29.83
C SER A 382 -5.78 -11.47 30.68
N VAL A 383 -4.68 -11.04 30.05
CA VAL A 383 -3.53 -10.46 30.78
C VAL A 383 -3.91 -9.13 31.46
N GLY A 384 -4.82 -8.37 30.86
CA GLY A 384 -5.34 -7.14 31.43
C GLY A 384 -6.20 -7.35 32.69
N SER A 385 -6.86 -8.51 32.83
CA SER A 385 -7.60 -8.86 34.06
C SER A 385 -6.68 -9.31 35.19
N GLU A 386 -5.63 -10.08 34.88
CA GLU A 386 -4.68 -10.57 35.89
C GLU A 386 -3.86 -9.41 36.50
N LEU A 387 -3.47 -8.43 35.68
CA LEU A 387 -2.76 -7.24 36.14
C LEU A 387 -3.60 -6.34 37.06
N ARG A 388 -4.94 -6.33 36.92
CA ARG A 388 -5.82 -5.58 37.82
C ARG A 388 -6.05 -6.31 39.13
N LEU A 389 -6.20 -7.63 39.10
CA LEU A 389 -6.36 -8.47 40.29
C LEU A 389 -5.09 -8.52 41.15
N ALA A 390 -3.90 -8.38 40.56
CA ALA A 390 -2.64 -8.32 41.29
C ALA A 390 -2.33 -6.94 41.90
N ALA A 391 -3.13 -5.91 41.56
CA ALA A 391 -2.97 -4.54 42.05
C ALA A 391 -4.02 -4.15 43.11
N GLU A 392 -4.96 -5.05 43.42
CA GLU A 392 -5.87 -5.01 44.58
C GLU A 392 -5.28 -5.86 45.72
#